data_AF-A0A9E5LC35-F1
#
_entry.id   AF-A0A9E5LC35-F1
#
_cell.length_a   1.000
_cell.length_b   1.000
_cell.length_c   1.000
_cell.angle_alpha   90.00
_cell.angle_beta   90.00
_cell.angle_gamma   90.00
#
_symmetry.space_group_name_H-M   'P 1'
#
loop_
_entity.id
_entity.type
_entity.pdbx_description
1 polymer ?
#
loop_
_entity_poly.entity_id
_entity_poly.type
_entity_poly.pdbx_seq_one_letter_code
_entity_poly.pdbx_strand_id
1 'polypeptide(L)'
;VIALSDSAAQSGAFRDRIFNRASGLGLLSGLLFAGSAIAYRATSLSVLSDDPLLRAGVTLGFVVTAQANIMFIWLMLRDPNEIIRVLQTWRTGVWVGITSMGGSYMWFVAFTLQNAAYVKALGQVELIFSILASFIFFKERISKNEFIGMALISASVLGLILIL
;
A
#
# COMPACT_ATOMS: atom_id res chain seq x y z
N VAL A 1 -4.52 2.62 13.57
CA VAL A 1 -3.56 3.68 14.01
C VAL A 1 -4.13 4.53 15.14
N ILE A 2 -5.37 5.04 15.06
CA ILE A 2 -5.98 5.90 16.10
C ILE A 2 -6.18 5.19 17.46
N ALA A 3 -6.38 3.87 17.48
CA ALA A 3 -6.57 3.10 18.72
C ALA A 3 -5.27 2.51 19.33
N LEU A 4 -4.13 2.59 18.62
CA LEU A 4 -2.87 1.95 19.04
C LEU A 4 -1.83 2.97 19.56
N SER A 5 -2.13 4.27 19.51
CA SER A 5 -1.29 5.33 20.08
C SER A 5 -1.72 5.69 21.50
N ASP A 6 -2.09 4.70 22.31
CA ASP A 6 -2.20 4.88 23.77
C ASP A 6 -0.79 4.93 24.37
N SER A 7 -0.07 6.02 24.07
CA SER A 7 0.84 6.60 25.06
C SER A 7 -0.06 7.23 26.12
N ALA A 8 0.07 6.79 27.37
CA ALA A 8 -0.75 7.13 28.54
C ALA A 8 -0.74 8.62 28.96
N ALA A 9 -0.80 9.57 28.02
CA ALA A 9 -0.59 11.00 28.27
C ALA A 9 -1.37 11.97 27.35
N GLN A 10 -2.48 11.59 26.71
CA GLN A 10 -3.29 12.55 25.92
C GLN A 10 -4.80 12.46 26.18
N SER A 11 -5.20 13.12 27.27
CA SER A 11 -6.57 13.52 27.62
C SER A 11 -7.06 14.66 26.71
N GLY A 12 -7.24 14.39 25.42
CA GLY A 12 -7.83 15.33 24.44
C GLY A 12 -9.19 14.87 23.92
N ALA A 13 -10.07 15.83 23.60
CA ALA A 13 -11.43 15.59 23.10
C ALA A 13 -11.43 14.75 21.80
N PHE A 14 -12.53 14.03 21.54
CA PHE A 14 -12.69 13.15 20.36
C PHE A 14 -12.36 13.85 19.02
N ARG A 15 -12.56 15.18 18.94
CA ARG A 15 -12.20 16.01 17.78
C ARG A 15 -10.69 16.13 17.58
N ASP A 16 -9.91 16.32 18.64
CA ASP A 16 -8.45 16.44 18.56
C ASP A 16 -7.79 15.09 18.20
N ARG A 17 -8.46 13.99 18.57
CA ARG A 17 -8.04 12.62 18.19
C ARG A 17 -8.26 12.34 16.70
N ILE A 18 -9.30 12.88 16.09
CA ILE A 18 -9.57 12.77 14.65
C ILE A 18 -8.68 13.73 13.86
N PHE A 19 -8.54 14.98 14.31
CA PHE A 19 -7.75 16.02 13.65
C PHE A 19 -6.31 16.09 14.15
N ASN A 20 -5.60 14.96 14.15
CA ASN A 20 -4.17 14.91 14.44
C ASN A 20 -3.33 14.89 13.15
N ARG A 21 -2.06 15.31 13.23
CA ARG A 21 -1.08 15.26 12.13
C ARG A 21 -1.00 13.88 11.49
N ALA A 22 -1.13 12.81 12.27
CA ALA A 22 -1.15 11.44 11.77
C ALA A 22 -2.33 11.19 10.80
N SER A 23 -3.54 11.64 11.15
CA SER A 23 -4.72 11.55 10.28
C SER A 23 -4.53 12.37 9.00
N GLY A 24 -3.95 13.56 9.11
CA GLY A 24 -3.63 14.41 7.96
C GLY A 24 -2.63 13.77 7.00
N LEU A 25 -1.54 13.18 7.52
CA LEU A 25 -0.56 12.45 6.73
C LEU A 25 -1.16 11.20 6.07
N GLY A 26 -2.05 10.48 6.77
CA GLY A 26 -2.75 9.32 6.24
C GLY A 26 -3.74 9.67 5.12
N LEU A 27 -4.49 10.77 5.26
CA LEU A 27 -5.39 11.25 4.20
C LEU A 27 -4.59 11.73 2.99
N LEU A 28 -3.51 12.48 3.21
CA LEU A 28 -2.64 12.96 2.13
C LEU A 28 -2.00 11.79 1.37
N SER A 29 -1.48 10.78 2.07
CA SER A 29 -0.90 9.60 1.42
C SER A 29 -1.94 8.81 0.63
N GLY A 30 -3.17 8.68 1.14
CA GLY A 30 -4.28 8.06 0.44
C GLY A 30 -4.64 8.80 -0.86
N LEU A 31 -4.70 10.14 -0.83
CA LEU A 31 -4.95 10.96 -2.02
C LEU A 31 -3.83 10.83 -3.06
N LEU A 32 -2.57 10.90 -2.63
CA LEU A 32 -1.41 10.72 -3.51
C LEU A 32 -1.39 9.30 -4.13
N PHE A 33 -1.78 8.28 -3.36
CA PHE A 33 -1.85 6.89 -3.83
C PHE A 33 -3.00 6.66 -4.82
N ALA A 34 -4.14 7.33 -4.64
CA ALA A 34 -5.22 7.32 -5.63
C ALA A 34 -4.78 7.98 -6.95
N GLY A 35 -4.12 9.14 -6.86
CA GLY A 35 -3.54 9.83 -8.02
C GLY A 35 -2.50 8.98 -8.77
N SER A 36 -1.62 8.30 -8.04
CA SER A 36 -0.61 7.44 -8.67
C SER A 36 -1.22 6.26 -9.42
N ALA A 37 -2.32 5.66 -8.92
CA ALA A 37 -2.99 4.57 -9.62
C ALA A 37 -3.56 5.02 -10.98
N ILE A 38 -4.12 6.22 -11.06
CA ILE A 38 -4.60 6.81 -12.32
C ILE A 38 -3.41 7.06 -13.26
N ALA A 39 -2.32 7.63 -12.75
CA ALA A 39 -1.11 7.87 -13.52
C ALA A 39 -0.50 6.56 -14.05
N TYR A 40 -0.41 5.50 -13.24
CA TYR A 40 0.11 4.19 -13.67
C TYR A 40 -0.71 3.58 -14.80
N ARG A 41 -2.04 3.70 -14.73
CA ARG A 41 -2.91 3.26 -15.83
C ARG A 41 -2.69 4.10 -17.08
N ALA A 42 -2.60 5.42 -16.95
CA ALA A 42 -2.32 6.31 -18.08
C ALA A 42 -0.97 6.01 -18.74
N THR A 43 0.09 5.80 -17.95
CA THR A 43 1.42 5.41 -18.45
C THR A 43 1.38 4.04 -19.12
N SER A 44 0.73 3.05 -18.51
CA SER A 44 0.56 1.73 -19.12
C SER A 44 -0.15 1.83 -20.48
N LEU A 45 -1.14 2.72 -20.58
CA LEU A 45 -1.88 3.00 -21.82
C LEU A 45 -1.04 3.77 -22.87
N SER A 46 0.03 4.45 -22.47
CA SER A 46 0.93 5.18 -23.38
C SER A 46 2.02 4.31 -24.03
N VAL A 47 2.28 3.12 -23.49
CA VAL A 47 3.26 2.17 -24.07
C VAL A 47 2.71 1.65 -25.41
N LEU A 48 3.44 1.89 -26.52
CA LEU A 48 3.13 1.39 -27.87
C LEU A 48 3.40 -0.11 -28.00
N SER A 49 2.63 -0.93 -27.28
CA SER A 49 2.62 -2.37 -27.42
C SER A 49 1.20 -2.89 -27.20
N ASP A 50 0.79 -3.87 -28.00
CA ASP A 50 -0.51 -4.52 -27.86
C ASP A 50 -0.52 -5.61 -26.78
N ASP A 51 0.65 -6.05 -26.32
CA ASP A 51 0.78 -7.09 -25.28
C ASP A 51 0.62 -6.51 -23.87
N PRO A 52 -0.45 -6.85 -23.13
CA PRO A 52 -0.69 -6.34 -21.78
C PRO A 52 0.41 -6.70 -20.78
N LEU A 53 1.05 -7.87 -20.94
CA LEU A 53 2.13 -8.32 -20.06
C LEU A 53 3.37 -7.44 -20.24
N LEU A 54 3.73 -7.16 -21.49
CA LEU A 54 4.86 -6.30 -21.82
C LEU A 54 4.62 -4.87 -21.33
N ARG A 55 3.42 -4.32 -21.52
CA ARG A 55 3.05 -2.99 -21.00
C ARG A 55 3.14 -2.91 -19.48
N ALA A 56 2.65 -3.92 -18.78
CA ALA A 56 2.71 -4.00 -17.32
C ALA A 56 4.17 -4.09 -16.84
N GLY A 57 4.99 -4.92 -17.48
CA GLY A 57 6.40 -5.10 -17.15
C GLY A 57 7.22 -3.83 -17.36
N VAL A 58 7.06 -3.14 -18.50
CA VAL A 58 7.77 -1.89 -18.80
C VAL A 58 7.36 -0.78 -17.84
N THR A 59 6.05 -0.62 -17.59
CA THR A 59 5.57 0.40 -16.65
C THR A 59 6.06 0.13 -15.23
N LEU A 60 5.94 -1.12 -14.76
CA LEU A 60 6.43 -1.52 -13.44
C LEU A 60 7.93 -1.29 -13.32
N GLY A 61 8.71 -1.71 -14.32
CA GLY A 61 10.16 -1.52 -14.33
C GLY A 61 10.56 -0.06 -14.19
N PHE A 62 9.90 0.83 -14.93
CA PHE A 62 10.14 2.28 -14.83
C PHE A 62 9.76 2.81 -13.44
N VAL A 63 8.57 2.47 -12.94
CA VAL A 63 8.05 2.95 -11.65
C VAL A 63 8.94 2.49 -10.50
N VAL A 64 9.28 1.20 -10.43
CA VAL A 64 10.12 0.63 -9.38
C VAL A 64 11.53 1.20 -9.45
N THR A 65 12.08 1.40 -10.64
CA THR A 65 13.41 2.02 -10.80
C THR A 65 13.39 3.47 -10.33
N ALA A 66 12.40 4.26 -10.72
CA ALA A 66 12.26 5.64 -10.26
C ALA A 66 12.08 5.72 -8.73
N GLN A 67 11.22 4.88 -8.16
CA GLN A 67 10.99 4.80 -6.72
C GLN A 67 12.27 4.41 -5.98
N ALA A 68 13.01 3.41 -6.48
CA ALA A 68 14.27 2.97 -5.88
C ALA A 68 15.33 4.08 -5.91
N ASN A 69 15.47 4.80 -7.02
CA ASN A 69 16.42 5.92 -7.14
C ASN A 69 16.07 7.07 -6.19
N ILE A 70 14.79 7.46 -6.12
CA ILE A 70 14.34 8.52 -5.21
C ILE A 70 14.62 8.13 -3.76
N MET A 71 14.27 6.91 -3.36
CA MET A 71 14.54 6.40 -2.01
C MET A 71 16.03 6.28 -1.72
N PHE A 72 16.83 5.85 -2.69
CA PHE A 72 18.28 5.73 -2.56
C PHE A 72 18.93 7.10 -2.36
N ILE A 73 18.60 8.09 -3.19
CA ILE A 73 19.10 9.48 -3.05
C ILE A 73 18.69 10.05 -1.69
N TRP A 74 17.44 9.83 -1.28
CA TRP A 74 16.95 10.32 0.00
C TRP A 74 17.72 9.69 1.18
N LEU A 75 17.97 8.38 1.16
CA LEU A 75 18.78 7.70 2.17
C LEU A 75 20.24 8.15 2.15
N MET A 76 20.83 8.38 0.98
CA MET A 76 22.20 8.90 0.89
C MET A 76 22.34 10.26 1.56
N LEU A 77 21.36 11.15 1.38
CA LEU A 77 21.38 12.49 1.95
C LEU A 77 21.10 12.52 3.45
N ARG A 78 20.27 11.60 3.95
CA ARG A 78 19.80 11.63 5.34
C ARG A 78 20.52 10.65 6.25
N ASP A 79 20.70 9.41 5.80
CA ASP A 79 21.23 8.30 6.61
C ASP A 79 22.01 7.29 5.73
N PRO A 80 23.24 7.62 5.29
CA PRO A 80 24.01 6.76 4.38
C PRO A 80 24.39 5.40 4.98
N ASN A 81 24.45 5.31 6.32
CA ASN A 81 24.74 4.05 7.02
C ASN A 81 23.62 3.01 6.87
N GLU A 82 22.37 3.43 6.64
CA GLU A 82 21.25 2.51 6.42
C GLU A 82 21.39 1.78 5.07
N ILE A 83 22.04 2.39 4.08
CA ILE A 83 22.32 1.74 2.79
C ILE A 83 23.19 0.50 3.00
N ILE A 84 24.21 0.60 3.85
CA ILE A 84 25.10 -0.52 4.18
C ILE A 84 24.30 -1.65 4.88
N ARG A 85 23.39 -1.30 5.78
CA ARG A 85 22.53 -2.28 6.49
C ARG A 85 21.59 -3.02 5.55
N VAL A 86 20.99 -2.31 4.59
CA VAL A 86 20.15 -2.91 3.54
C VAL A 86 20.99 -3.85 2.68
N LEU A 87 22.19 -3.42 2.27
CA LEU A 87 23.12 -4.25 1.50
C LEU A 87 23.59 -5.49 2.27
N GLN A 88 23.78 -5.41 3.59
CA GLN A 88 24.13 -6.58 4.41
C GLN A 88 23.00 -7.63 4.46
N THR A 89 21.74 -7.18 4.36
CA THR A 89 20.55 -8.05 4.41
C THR A 89 20.13 -8.56 3.01
N TRP A 90 20.97 -8.37 1.98
CA TRP A 90 20.63 -8.67 0.59
C TRP A 90 20.11 -10.09 0.35
N ARG A 91 20.62 -11.09 1.08
CA ARG A 91 20.21 -12.49 0.93
C ARG A 91 18.73 -12.72 1.23
N THR A 92 18.21 -12.06 2.26
CA THR A 92 16.78 -12.12 2.60
C THR A 92 16.00 -11.09 1.78
N GLY A 93 16.60 -9.91 1.55
CA GLY A 93 15.99 -8.82 0.81
C GLY A 93 15.64 -9.19 -0.63
N VAL A 94 16.46 -10.01 -1.31
CA VAL A 94 16.17 -10.47 -2.68
C VAL A 94 14.89 -11.29 -2.73
N TRP A 95 14.65 -12.21 -1.79
CA TRP A 95 13.43 -13.01 -1.77
C TRP A 95 12.19 -12.16 -1.52
N VAL A 96 12.26 -11.24 -0.58
CA VAL A 96 11.17 -10.29 -0.32
C VAL A 96 10.94 -9.38 -1.53
N GLY A 97 12.01 -8.98 -2.22
CA GLY A 97 11.95 -8.18 -3.44
C GLY A 97 11.29 -8.92 -4.59
N ILE A 98 11.65 -10.18 -4.83
CA ILE A 98 11.06 -11.01 -5.90
C ILE A 98 9.58 -11.26 -5.63
N THR A 99 9.19 -11.61 -4.41
CA THR A 99 7.77 -11.84 -4.06
C THR A 99 6.96 -10.55 -4.16
N SER A 100 7.52 -9.42 -3.70
CA SER A 100 6.89 -8.10 -3.82
C SER A 100 6.77 -7.63 -5.27
N MET A 101 7.79 -7.90 -6.10
CA MET A 101 7.77 -7.60 -7.53
C MET A 101 6.72 -8.44 -8.25
N GLY A 102 6.60 -9.73 -7.92
CA GLY A 102 5.55 -10.60 -8.45
C GLY A 102 4.14 -10.08 -8.13
N GLY A 103 3.89 -9.69 -6.89
CA GLY A 103 2.62 -9.08 -6.49
C GLY A 103 2.35 -7.75 -7.22
N SER A 104 3.36 -6.90 -7.30
CA SER A 104 3.26 -5.61 -8.02
C SER A 104 2.97 -5.82 -9.51
N TYR A 105 3.62 -6.79 -10.14
CA TYR A 105 3.38 -7.13 -11.54
C TYR A 105 1.93 -7.55 -11.78
N MET A 106 1.35 -8.38 -10.91
CA MET A 106 -0.07 -8.77 -11.01
C MET A 106 -1.00 -7.55 -10.91
N TRP A 107 -0.69 -6.58 -10.05
CA TRP A 107 -1.42 -5.31 -9.97
C TRP A 107 -1.34 -4.49 -11.27
N PHE A 108 -0.14 -4.36 -11.86
CA PHE A 108 0.03 -3.64 -13.12
C PHE A 108 -0.66 -4.34 -14.30
N VAL A 109 -0.61 -5.67 -14.37
CA VAL A 109 -1.38 -6.44 -15.36
C VAL A 109 -2.88 -6.14 -15.20
N ALA A 110 -3.40 -6.14 -13.98
CA ALA A 110 -4.82 -5.81 -13.76
C ALA A 110 -5.16 -4.37 -14.21
N PHE A 111 -4.28 -3.38 -13.99
CA PHE A 111 -4.46 -2.01 -14.49
C PHE A 111 -4.44 -1.88 -16.02
N THR A 112 -3.78 -2.80 -16.72
CA THR A 112 -3.84 -2.85 -18.20
C THR A 112 -5.15 -3.43 -18.72
N LEU A 113 -5.76 -4.36 -17.97
CA LEU A 113 -6.97 -5.08 -18.39
C LEU A 113 -8.26 -4.32 -18.05
N GLN A 114 -8.28 -3.59 -16.93
CA GLN A 114 -9.49 -2.98 -16.38
C GLN A 114 -9.27 -1.54 -15.91
N ASN A 115 -10.36 -0.85 -15.57
CA ASN A 115 -10.29 0.46 -14.93
C ASN A 115 -9.61 0.35 -13.56
N ALA A 116 -8.73 1.29 -13.25
CA ALA A 116 -8.03 1.35 -11.96
C ALA A 116 -8.99 1.35 -10.75
N ALA A 117 -10.19 1.92 -10.90
CA ALA A 117 -11.22 1.88 -9.88
C ALA A 117 -11.67 0.45 -9.57
N TYR A 118 -11.99 -0.36 -10.59
CA TYR A 118 -12.40 -1.75 -10.43
C TYR A 118 -11.28 -2.63 -9.86
N VAL A 119 -10.05 -2.42 -10.33
CA VAL A 119 -8.88 -3.18 -9.83
C VAL A 119 -8.63 -2.87 -8.34
N LYS A 120 -8.71 -1.60 -7.94
CA LYS A 120 -8.57 -1.20 -6.54
C LYS A 120 -9.72 -1.72 -5.67
N ALA A 121 -10.95 -1.72 -6.19
CA ALA A 121 -12.12 -2.27 -5.52
C ALA A 121 -11.93 -3.77 -5.23
N LEU A 122 -11.57 -4.57 -6.25
CA LEU A 122 -11.26 -5.99 -6.06
C LEU A 122 -10.06 -6.23 -5.13
N GLY A 123 -9.01 -5.41 -5.27
CA GLY A 123 -7.82 -5.51 -4.44
C GLY A 123 -8.08 -5.29 -2.95
N GLN A 124 -9.17 -4.63 -2.56
CA GLN A 124 -9.51 -4.48 -1.15
C GLN A 124 -9.86 -5.81 -0.45
N VAL A 125 -10.13 -6.88 -1.19
CA VAL A 125 -10.26 -8.24 -0.62
C VAL A 125 -8.98 -8.67 0.11
N GLU A 126 -7.81 -8.10 -0.25
CA GLU A 126 -6.54 -8.30 0.44
C GLU A 126 -6.61 -7.98 1.94
N LEU A 127 -7.44 -7.01 2.35
CA LEU A 127 -7.65 -6.70 3.78
C LEU A 127 -8.26 -7.89 4.53
N ILE A 128 -9.24 -8.58 3.92
CA ILE A 128 -9.87 -9.75 4.53
C ILE A 128 -8.84 -10.87 4.70
N PHE A 129 -8.03 -11.12 3.67
CA PHE A 129 -6.94 -12.09 3.75
C PHE A 129 -5.88 -11.71 4.78
N SER A 130 -5.55 -10.43 4.91
CA SER A 130 -4.59 -9.93 5.90
C SER A 130 -5.10 -10.14 7.34
N ILE A 131 -6.39 -9.90 7.59
CA ILE A 131 -7.03 -10.17 8.88
C ILE A 131 -7.02 -11.67 9.19
N LEU A 132 -7.39 -12.49 8.20
CA LEU A 132 -7.40 -13.95 8.35
C LEU A 132 -5.98 -14.49 8.63
N ALA A 133 -4.97 -13.97 7.94
CA ALA A 133 -3.57 -14.32 8.16
C ALA A 133 -3.09 -13.90 9.55
N SER A 134 -3.45 -12.71 10.03
CA SER A 134 -3.13 -12.26 11.40
C SER A 134 -3.72 -13.23 12.44
N PHE A 135 -4.99 -13.62 12.28
CA PHE A 135 -5.63 -14.58 13.18
C PHE A 135 -4.98 -15.97 13.15
N ILE A 136 -4.69 -16.50 11.97
CA ILE A 136 -4.17 -17.87 11.79
C ILE A 136 -2.70 -17.97 12.20
N PHE A 137 -1.85 -17.01 11.80
CA PHE A 137 -0.40 -17.09 11.99
C PHE A 137 0.07 -16.44 13.29
N PHE A 138 -0.47 -15.28 13.65
CA PHE A 138 0.01 -14.52 14.81
C PHE A 138 -0.77 -14.82 16.09
N LYS A 139 -1.94 -15.47 16.00
CA LYS A 139 -2.82 -15.81 17.14
C LYS A 139 -3.09 -14.63 18.06
N GLU A 140 -3.05 -13.40 17.53
CA GLU A 140 -3.29 -12.19 18.30
C GLU A 140 -4.75 -12.14 18.75
N ARG A 141 -4.96 -11.84 20.05
CA ARG A 141 -6.30 -11.63 20.58
C ARG A 141 -6.78 -10.24 20.18
N ILE A 142 -7.53 -10.17 19.09
CA ILE A 142 -8.13 -8.94 18.60
C ILE A 142 -9.06 -8.37 19.69
N SER A 143 -8.79 -7.15 20.15
CA SER A 143 -9.65 -6.45 21.09
C SER A 143 -10.99 -6.11 20.41
N LYS A 144 -12.09 -6.02 21.17
CA LYS A 144 -13.41 -5.65 20.64
C LYS A 144 -13.37 -4.34 19.83
N ASN A 145 -12.53 -3.40 20.22
CA ASN A 145 -12.37 -2.12 19.54
C ASN A 145 -11.61 -2.24 18.20
N GLU A 146 -10.64 -3.15 18.12
CA GLU A 146 -9.93 -3.45 16.87
C GLU A 146 -10.85 -4.16 15.88
N PHE A 147 -11.66 -5.10 16.37
CA PHE A 147 -12.65 -5.79 15.55
C PHE A 147 -13.68 -4.82 14.97
N ILE A 148 -14.20 -3.87 15.76
CA ILE A 148 -15.13 -2.84 15.26
C ILE A 148 -14.44 -1.97 14.20
N GLY A 149 -13.20 -1.53 14.44
CA GLY A 149 -12.44 -0.75 13.46
C GLY A 149 -12.20 -1.50 12.15
N MET A 150 -11.79 -2.76 12.24
CA MET A 150 -11.58 -3.64 11.07
C MET A 150 -12.89 -3.92 10.33
N ALA A 151 -13.98 -4.19 11.05
CA ALA A 151 -15.30 -4.42 10.47
C ALA A 151 -15.82 -3.17 9.76
N LEU A 152 -15.60 -1.98 10.32
CA LEU A 152 -16.04 -0.72 9.73
C LEU A 152 -15.25 -0.35 8.48
N ILE A 153 -13.92 -0.60 8.47
CA ILE A 153 -13.09 -0.49 7.27
C ILE A 153 -13.57 -1.48 6.20
N SER A 154 -13.80 -2.74 6.58
CA SER A 154 -14.26 -3.80 5.67
C SER A 154 -15.64 -3.48 5.10
N ALA A 155 -16.57 -2.97 5.91
CA ALA A 155 -17.90 -2.57 5.49
C ALA A 155 -17.87 -1.34 4.54
N SER A 156 -17.02 -0.35 4.84
CA SER A 156 -16.84 0.82 3.96
C SER A 156 -16.27 0.41 2.60
N VAL A 157 -15.33 -0.52 2.60
CA VAL A 157 -14.74 -1.14 1.41
C VAL A 157 -15.78 -1.89 0.59
N LEU A 158 -16.55 -2.79 1.23
CA LEU A 158 -17.61 -3.55 0.57
C LEU A 158 -18.72 -2.65 0.03
N GLY A 159 -19.08 -1.59 0.75
CA GLY A 159 -20.02 -0.58 0.29
C GLY A 159 -19.51 0.15 -0.95
N LEU A 160 -18.22 0.50 -1.00
CA LEU A 160 -17.62 1.13 -2.18
C LEU A 160 -17.61 0.19 -3.39
N ILE A 161 -17.30 -1.10 -3.20
CA ILE A 161 -17.36 -2.12 -4.25
C ILE A 161 -18.80 -2.29 -4.78
N LEU A 162 -19.80 -2.25 -3.91
CA LEU A 162 -21.20 -2.46 -4.30
C LEU A 162 -21.82 -1.27 -5.05
N ILE A 163 -21.22 -0.09 -4.92
CA ILE A 163 -21.67 1.16 -5.56
C ILE A 163 -20.94 1.41 -6.89
N LEU A 164 -19.74 0.86 -7.09
CA LEU A 164 -18.93 0.96 -8.31
C LEU A 164 -19.34 -0.06 -9.38
#